data_AF-A0A9X0A657-F1
#
_entry.id   AF-A0A9X0A657-F1
#
_cell.length_a   1.000
_cell.length_b   1.000
_cell.length_c   1.000
_cell.angle_alpha   90.00
_cell.angle_beta   90.00
_cell.angle_gamma   90.00
#
_symmetry.space_group_name_H-M   'P 1'
#
loop_
_entity.id
_entity.type
_entity.pdbx_description
1 polymer ?
#
loop_
_entity_poly.entity_id
_entity_poly.type
_entity_poly.pdbx_seq_one_letter_code
_entity_poly.pdbx_strand_id
1 'polypeptide(L)'
;MAENTSSFRRDVKVADRHPPFVKVSRADVDQLVTEIMQVKEFLPKVLNADLLSVYNKLDHCEQELEISEAENKKLRLELEQMRTHYDTDMEGLKKRNDSLLEDCERYREEKYKLKCQLSDVSQQMGDQSEYCSSMGAAVCTLLWRVSRQQESVTSLLGGNKAEEFLQITSRTIESYFETYNEEDEKETSEEFQFVLALTGTITNMAAAAQGRDFLVSKDSGRVLIDSFITVLGVSAAGKNVKIRNLILMALYNISINLSGLQYIIKKQGILANLMQVIGGESDSELRLNAARLLQSIVMEPNSLPSDTLDSISLPVLQNLARTAKGELRDTLHEVLSDLQSYHTEDY
;
A
#
# COMPACT_ATOMS: atom_id res chain seq x y z
N MET A 1 -10.50 77.45 -26.31
CA MET A 1 -10.96 78.65 -25.57
C MET A 1 -9.73 79.35 -25.02
N ALA A 2 -9.41 80.52 -25.57
CA ALA A 2 -8.84 81.70 -24.91
C ALA A 2 -8.21 82.58 -25.99
N GLU A 3 -8.81 83.77 -26.16
CA GLU A 3 -8.18 85.02 -26.61
C GLU A 3 -7.69 85.06 -28.09
N ASN A 4 -7.74 86.15 -28.83
CA ASN A 4 -8.01 87.53 -28.44
C ASN A 4 -8.56 88.32 -29.62
N THR A 5 -9.47 89.21 -29.26
CA THR A 5 -10.05 90.29 -30.03
C THR A 5 -9.02 91.23 -30.65
N SER A 6 -9.31 91.75 -31.84
CA SER A 6 -9.12 93.20 -32.10
C SER A 6 -10.03 93.67 -33.23
N SER A 7 -11.23 94.05 -32.82
CA SER A 7 -12.08 94.97 -33.56
C SER A 7 -11.44 96.37 -33.51
N PHE A 8 -11.02 96.91 -34.64
CA PHE A 8 -10.85 98.36 -34.79
C PHE A 8 -12.15 98.95 -35.35
N ARG A 9 -12.98 99.44 -34.43
CA ARG A 9 -14.07 100.37 -34.70
C ARG A 9 -13.48 101.69 -35.19
N ARG A 10 -14.00 102.15 -36.32
CA ARG A 10 -13.83 103.50 -36.86
C ARG A 10 -14.64 104.48 -36.01
N ASP A 11 -14.01 105.56 -35.57
CA ASP A 11 -14.70 106.82 -35.29
C ASP A 11 -14.60 107.69 -36.55
N VAL A 12 -15.73 107.89 -37.23
CA VAL A 12 -15.90 108.93 -38.24
C VAL A 12 -16.86 109.96 -37.65
N LYS A 13 -16.33 111.15 -37.37
CA LYS A 13 -17.12 112.36 -37.13
C LYS A 13 -17.92 112.69 -38.39
N VAL A 14 -19.23 112.77 -38.22
CA VAL A 14 -20.21 113.16 -39.23
C VAL A 14 -20.05 114.65 -39.53
N ALA A 15 -19.58 114.95 -40.74
CA ALA A 15 -19.74 116.26 -41.37
C ALA A 15 -20.68 116.08 -42.57
N ASP A 16 -21.81 116.75 -42.48
CA ASP A 16 -22.92 116.82 -43.43
C ASP A 16 -22.46 117.06 -44.88
N ARG A 17 -22.48 116.01 -45.72
CA ARG A 17 -22.32 116.06 -47.19
C ARG A 17 -23.04 114.86 -47.80
N HIS A 18 -24.09 115.11 -48.58
CA HIS A 18 -24.81 114.09 -49.36
C HIS A 18 -23.86 113.10 -50.05
N PRO A 19 -24.17 111.78 -50.08
CA PRO A 19 -23.22 110.75 -50.49
C PRO A 19 -22.68 111.05 -51.89
N PRO A 20 -21.36 110.89 -52.12
CA PRO A 20 -20.77 111.22 -53.40
C PRO A 20 -21.36 110.26 -54.43
N PHE A 21 -22.18 110.79 -55.34
CA PHE A 21 -22.58 110.06 -56.53
C PHE A 21 -21.30 109.71 -57.30
N VAL A 22 -20.92 108.42 -57.27
CA VAL A 22 -19.82 107.92 -58.08
C VAL A 22 -20.31 107.94 -59.52
N LYS A 23 -19.70 108.81 -60.34
CA LYS A 23 -20.01 108.91 -61.76
C LYS A 23 -19.36 107.71 -62.45
N VAL A 24 -20.08 106.59 -62.46
CA VAL A 24 -19.65 105.37 -63.14
C VAL A 24 -19.90 105.54 -64.64
N SER A 25 -18.97 105.10 -65.47
CA SER A 25 -19.16 105.10 -66.91
C SER A 25 -20.33 104.17 -67.26
N ARG A 26 -21.21 104.60 -68.17
CA ARG A 26 -22.34 103.78 -68.61
C ARG A 26 -21.85 102.46 -69.23
N ALA A 27 -20.67 102.47 -69.84
CA ALA A 27 -20.04 101.26 -70.36
C ALA A 27 -19.71 100.24 -69.26
N ASP A 28 -19.32 100.71 -68.06
CA ASP A 28 -18.96 99.81 -66.95
C ASP A 28 -20.22 99.18 -66.34
N VAL A 29 -21.33 99.94 -66.29
CA VAL A 29 -22.64 99.42 -65.85
C VAL A 29 -23.19 98.44 -66.87
N ASP A 30 -23.12 98.75 -68.16
CA ASP A 30 -23.57 97.86 -69.22
C ASP A 30 -22.71 96.59 -69.28
N GLN A 31 -21.39 96.70 -69.06
CA GLN A 31 -20.49 95.56 -68.92
C GLN A 31 -20.89 94.67 -67.73
N LEU A 32 -21.15 95.26 -66.57
CA LEU A 32 -21.58 94.51 -65.38
C LEU A 32 -22.93 93.81 -65.61
N VAL A 33 -23.88 94.45 -66.29
CA VAL A 33 -25.16 93.84 -66.65
C VAL A 33 -24.94 92.67 -67.61
N THR A 34 -24.04 92.82 -68.58
CA THR A 34 -23.70 91.76 -69.54
C THR A 34 -23.03 90.58 -68.84
N GLU A 35 -22.09 90.84 -67.93
CA GLU A 35 -21.44 89.82 -67.10
C GLU A 35 -22.46 89.12 -66.19
N ILE A 36 -23.37 89.85 -65.54
CA ILE A 36 -24.43 89.27 -64.71
C ILE A 36 -25.42 88.44 -65.54
N MET A 37 -25.78 88.89 -66.74
CA MET A 37 -26.66 88.13 -67.64
C MET A 37 -25.97 86.86 -68.13
N GLN A 38 -24.70 86.93 -68.51
CA GLN A 38 -23.91 85.75 -68.88
C GLN A 38 -23.83 84.76 -67.72
N VAL A 39 -23.57 85.24 -66.50
CA VAL A 39 -23.55 84.42 -65.29
C VAL A 39 -24.93 83.78 -65.04
N LYS A 40 -26.03 84.52 -65.15
CA LYS A 40 -27.40 83.99 -65.00
C LYS A 40 -27.77 82.96 -66.08
N GLU A 41 -27.26 83.11 -67.29
CA GLU A 41 -27.51 82.18 -68.39
C GLU A 41 -26.66 80.91 -68.29
N PHE A 42 -25.41 81.05 -67.83
CA PHE A 42 -24.48 79.92 -67.68
C PHE A 42 -24.70 79.11 -66.41
N LEU A 43 -25.03 79.74 -65.28
CA LEU A 43 -25.11 79.04 -63.98
C LEU A 43 -26.05 77.82 -64.01
N PRO A 44 -27.29 77.89 -64.53
CA PRO A 44 -28.20 76.73 -64.54
C PRO A 44 -27.80 75.64 -65.52
N LYS A 45 -27.06 75.99 -66.59
CA LYS A 45 -26.50 75.04 -67.56
C LYS A 45 -25.33 74.27 -66.97
N VAL A 46 -24.60 74.89 -66.04
CA VAL A 46 -23.45 74.30 -65.34
C VAL A 46 -23.89 73.56 -64.07
N LEU A 47 -24.75 74.16 -63.24
CA LEU A 47 -25.41 73.55 -62.08
C LEU A 47 -26.74 72.91 -62.49
N ASN A 48 -26.67 71.82 -63.26
CA ASN A 48 -27.86 71.04 -63.60
C ASN A 48 -28.14 69.96 -62.52
N ALA A 49 -29.35 69.39 -62.54
CA ALA A 49 -29.76 68.36 -61.59
C ALA A 49 -28.87 67.10 -61.64
N ASP A 50 -28.26 66.81 -62.79
CA ASP A 50 -27.35 65.68 -62.97
C ASP A 50 -26.02 65.90 -62.22
N LEU A 51 -25.45 67.10 -62.27
CA LEU A 51 -24.24 67.46 -61.53
C LEU A 51 -24.48 67.41 -60.02
N LEU A 52 -25.61 67.93 -59.53
CA LEU A 52 -25.99 67.82 -58.12
C LEU A 52 -26.21 66.35 -57.70
N SER A 53 -26.81 65.53 -58.57
CA SER A 53 -26.99 64.09 -58.36
C SER A 53 -25.66 63.36 -58.28
N VAL A 54 -24.70 63.69 -59.15
CA VAL A 54 -23.33 63.15 -59.10
C VAL A 54 -22.61 63.59 -57.83
N TYR A 55 -22.75 64.84 -57.41
CA TYR A 55 -22.16 65.34 -56.17
C TYR A 55 -22.72 64.63 -54.92
N ASN A 56 -24.04 64.46 -54.82
CA ASN A 56 -24.66 63.71 -53.73
C ASN A 56 -24.25 62.23 -53.71
N LYS A 57 -24.05 61.62 -54.89
CA LYS A 57 -23.52 60.26 -55.00
C LYS A 57 -22.05 60.19 -54.58
N LEU A 58 -21.25 61.20 -54.92
CA LEU A 58 -19.86 61.29 -54.51
C LEU A 58 -19.76 61.45 -52.98
N ASP A 59 -20.53 62.35 -52.39
CA ASP A 59 -20.62 62.56 -50.94
C ASP A 59 -21.05 61.28 -50.20
N HIS A 60 -22.04 60.55 -50.74
CA HIS A 60 -22.43 59.26 -50.20
C HIS A 60 -21.32 58.20 -50.31
N CYS A 61 -20.62 58.16 -51.45
CA CYS A 61 -19.51 57.24 -51.68
C CYS A 61 -18.31 57.57 -50.78
N GLU A 62 -18.04 58.85 -50.50
CA GLU A 62 -17.04 59.31 -49.54
C GLU A 62 -17.39 58.88 -48.12
N GLN A 63 -18.65 59.00 -47.70
CA GLN A 63 -19.12 58.48 -46.41
C GLN A 63 -19.01 56.96 -46.30
N GLU A 64 -19.42 56.21 -47.33
CA GLU A 64 -19.28 54.75 -47.35
C GLU A 64 -17.81 54.32 -47.30
N LEU A 65 -16.92 55.05 -47.99
CA LEU A 65 -15.48 54.82 -47.94
C LEU A 65 -14.94 55.07 -46.53
N GLU A 66 -15.33 56.16 -45.87
CA GLU A 66 -14.89 56.48 -44.51
C GLU A 66 -15.35 55.42 -43.49
N ILE A 67 -16.59 54.93 -43.61
CA ILE A 67 -17.11 53.82 -42.79
C ILE A 67 -16.32 52.54 -43.03
N SER A 68 -16.08 52.20 -44.30
CA SER A 68 -15.31 51.01 -44.69
C SER A 68 -13.85 51.07 -44.22
N GLU A 69 -13.21 52.24 -44.28
CA GLU A 69 -11.86 52.47 -43.76
C GLU A 69 -11.80 52.33 -42.24
N ALA A 70 -12.79 52.87 -41.52
CA ALA A 70 -12.92 52.72 -40.08
C ALA A 70 -13.11 51.24 -39.67
N GLU A 71 -13.96 50.51 -40.39
CA GLU A 71 -14.18 49.07 -40.17
C GLU A 71 -12.92 48.26 -40.49
N ASN A 72 -12.23 48.52 -41.59
CA ASN A 72 -10.95 47.89 -41.93
C ASN A 72 -9.91 48.12 -40.83
N LYS A 73 -9.83 49.34 -40.29
CA LYS A 73 -8.90 49.68 -39.21
C LYS A 73 -9.24 48.90 -37.94
N LYS A 74 -10.52 48.74 -37.61
CA LYS A 74 -10.99 47.94 -36.49
C LYS A 74 -10.65 46.45 -36.67
N LEU A 75 -10.94 45.88 -37.82
CA LEU A 75 -10.64 44.47 -38.13
C LEU A 75 -9.13 44.18 -38.10
N ARG A 76 -8.29 45.12 -38.56
CA ARG A 76 -6.83 45.00 -38.43
C ARG A 76 -6.38 44.94 -36.97
N LEU A 77 -6.95 45.78 -36.11
CA LEU A 77 -6.65 45.77 -34.69
C LEU A 77 -7.09 44.46 -34.02
N GLU A 78 -8.29 43.97 -34.35
CA GLU A 78 -8.79 42.68 -33.84
C GLU A 78 -7.91 41.50 -34.30
N LEU A 79 -7.48 41.48 -35.56
CA LEU A 79 -6.54 40.47 -36.07
C LEU A 79 -5.20 40.50 -35.34
N GLU A 80 -4.68 41.69 -35.06
CA GLU A 80 -3.42 41.85 -34.33
C GLU A 80 -3.54 41.41 -32.86
N GLN A 81 -4.68 41.71 -32.21
CA GLN A 81 -5.00 41.22 -30.88
C GLN A 81 -5.12 39.69 -30.85
N MET A 82 -5.84 39.10 -31.81
CA MET A 82 -5.98 37.65 -31.91
C MET A 82 -4.63 36.97 -32.15
N ARG A 83 -3.77 37.56 -32.97
CA ARG A 83 -2.42 37.05 -33.23
C ARG A 83 -1.55 37.09 -31.98
N THR A 84 -1.52 38.20 -31.27
CA THR A 84 -0.73 38.34 -30.04
C THR A 84 -1.23 37.40 -28.94
N HIS A 85 -2.55 37.20 -28.82
CA HIS A 85 -3.12 36.22 -27.90
C HIS A 85 -2.71 34.79 -28.26
N TYR A 86 -2.85 34.41 -29.53
CA TYR A 86 -2.42 33.10 -30.03
C TYR A 86 -0.93 32.82 -29.78
N ASP A 87 -0.06 33.78 -30.07
CA ASP A 87 1.38 33.65 -29.86
C ASP A 87 1.72 33.47 -28.37
N THR A 88 1.02 34.21 -27.49
CA THR A 88 1.18 34.11 -26.03
C THR A 88 0.73 32.74 -25.51
N ASP A 89 -0.43 32.26 -25.95
CA ASP A 89 -0.96 30.97 -25.55
C ASP A 89 -0.07 29.82 -26.03
N MET A 90 0.42 29.91 -27.27
CA MET A 90 1.31 28.91 -27.85
C MET A 90 2.64 28.83 -27.09
N GLU A 91 3.18 29.97 -26.67
CA GLU A 91 4.38 30.00 -25.83
C GLU A 91 4.12 29.48 -24.40
N GLY A 92 2.96 29.78 -23.82
CA GLY A 92 2.53 29.23 -22.53
C GLY A 92 2.40 27.70 -22.56
N LEU A 93 1.81 27.16 -23.62
CA LEU A 93 1.69 25.71 -23.84
C LEU A 93 3.04 25.05 -24.04
N LYS A 94 3.95 25.66 -24.82
CA LYS A 94 5.33 25.16 -24.98
C LYS A 94 6.06 25.06 -23.64
N LYS A 95 6.07 26.13 -22.85
CA LYS A 95 6.72 26.14 -21.53
C LYS A 95 6.15 25.06 -20.61
N ARG A 96 4.82 24.87 -20.63
CA ARG A 96 4.17 23.82 -19.85
C ARG A 96 4.56 22.42 -20.32
N ASN A 97 4.63 22.20 -21.63
CA ASN A 97 5.04 20.93 -22.20
C ASN A 97 6.50 20.59 -21.84
N ASP A 98 7.40 21.57 -21.93
CA ASP A 98 8.81 21.39 -21.59
C ASP A 98 8.98 21.05 -20.09
N SER A 99 8.27 21.75 -19.22
CA SER A 99 8.25 21.44 -17.76
C SER A 99 7.71 20.03 -17.47
N LEU A 100 6.67 19.57 -18.18
CA LEU A 100 6.14 18.22 -18.01
C LEU A 100 7.12 17.15 -18.50
N LEU A 101 7.89 17.43 -19.55
CA LEU A 101 8.94 16.53 -20.05
C LEU A 101 10.07 16.41 -19.03
N GLU A 102 10.54 17.52 -18.46
CA GLU A 102 11.56 17.52 -17.39
C GLU A 102 11.10 16.74 -16.16
N ASP A 103 9.85 16.95 -15.72
CA ASP A 103 9.26 16.19 -14.63
C ASP A 103 9.17 14.69 -14.94
N CYS A 104 8.82 14.33 -16.18
CA CYS A 104 8.75 12.93 -16.61
C CYS A 104 10.12 12.24 -16.57
N GLU A 105 11.18 12.92 -17.03
CA GLU A 105 12.55 12.41 -16.94
C GLU A 105 13.00 12.25 -15.49
N ARG A 106 12.74 13.25 -14.65
CA ARG A 106 13.06 13.20 -13.22
C ARG A 106 12.37 12.03 -12.53
N TYR A 107 11.07 11.85 -12.74
CA TYR A 107 10.34 10.71 -12.17
C TYR A 107 10.81 9.36 -12.70
N ARG A 108 11.27 9.29 -13.96
CA ARG A 108 11.84 8.05 -14.51
C ARG A 108 13.15 7.69 -13.84
N GLU A 109 14.02 8.68 -13.61
CA GLU A 109 15.29 8.49 -12.91
C GLU A 109 15.08 8.07 -11.44
N GLU A 110 14.17 8.74 -10.73
CA GLU A 110 13.79 8.37 -9.35
C GLU A 110 13.22 6.95 -9.28
N LYS A 111 12.30 6.61 -10.18
CA LYS A 111 11.73 5.25 -10.26
C LYS A 111 12.80 4.20 -10.52
N TYR A 112 13.78 4.50 -11.37
CA TYR A 112 14.90 3.59 -11.62
C TYR A 112 15.76 3.40 -10.36
N LYS A 113 16.14 4.49 -9.69
CA LYS A 113 16.90 4.45 -8.43
C LYS A 113 16.18 3.64 -7.36
N LEU A 114 14.88 3.86 -7.16
CA LEU A 114 14.07 3.11 -6.20
C LEU A 114 13.99 1.62 -6.53
N LYS A 115 13.89 1.26 -7.82
CA LYS A 115 13.93 -0.15 -8.24
C LYS A 115 15.27 -0.81 -7.95
N CYS A 116 16.39 -0.12 -8.18
CA CYS A 116 17.71 -0.61 -7.82
C CYS A 116 17.83 -0.84 -6.31
N GLN A 117 17.44 0.16 -5.50
CA GLN A 117 17.45 0.04 -4.04
C GLN A 117 16.57 -1.12 -3.54
N LEU A 118 15.38 -1.30 -4.11
CA LEU A 118 14.52 -2.42 -3.75
C LEU A 118 15.17 -3.78 -4.09
N SER A 119 15.83 -3.88 -5.24
CA SER A 119 16.57 -5.08 -5.64
C SER A 119 17.73 -5.35 -4.68
N ASP A 120 18.50 -4.33 -4.31
CA ASP A 120 19.65 -4.46 -3.41
C ASP A 120 19.20 -4.90 -2.00
N VAL A 121 18.16 -4.26 -1.46
CA VAL A 121 17.59 -4.62 -0.15
C VAL A 121 16.98 -6.02 -0.17
N SER A 122 16.29 -6.40 -1.26
CA SER A 122 15.74 -7.74 -1.41
C SER A 122 16.83 -8.81 -1.44
N GLN A 123 17.94 -8.55 -2.12
CA GLN A 123 19.09 -9.47 -2.14
C GLN A 123 19.72 -9.57 -0.75
N GLN A 124 19.97 -8.44 -0.09
CA GLN A 124 20.53 -8.41 1.27
C GLN A 124 19.66 -9.16 2.27
N MET A 125 18.33 -9.05 2.16
CA MET A 125 17.39 -9.79 3.00
C MET A 125 17.49 -11.31 2.77
N GLY A 126 17.63 -11.73 1.51
CA GLY A 126 17.87 -13.13 1.15
C GLY A 126 19.17 -13.67 1.76
N ASP A 127 20.27 -12.94 1.58
CA ASP A 127 21.59 -13.32 2.10
C ASP A 127 21.59 -13.39 3.64
N GLN A 128 20.91 -12.46 4.32
CA GLN A 128 20.75 -12.49 5.77
C GLN A 128 19.93 -13.69 6.24
N SER A 129 18.85 -14.04 5.53
CA SER A 129 18.02 -15.20 5.87
C SER A 129 18.81 -16.51 5.77
N GLU A 130 19.60 -16.67 4.71
CA GLU A 130 20.45 -17.85 4.52
C GLU A 130 21.55 -17.91 5.59
N TYR A 131 22.21 -16.78 5.86
CA TYR A 131 23.23 -16.69 6.90
C TYR A 131 22.68 -17.00 8.30
N CYS A 132 21.53 -16.44 8.66
CA CYS A 132 20.87 -16.71 9.94
C CYS A 132 20.46 -18.18 10.08
N SER A 133 19.94 -18.79 9.00
CA SER A 133 19.57 -20.20 9.00
C SER A 133 20.79 -21.11 9.17
N SER A 134 21.88 -20.86 8.43
CA SER A 134 23.11 -21.64 8.54
C SER A 134 23.79 -21.49 9.91
N MET A 135 23.89 -20.25 10.42
CA MET A 135 24.43 -20.02 11.76
C MET A 135 23.55 -20.67 12.84
N GLY A 136 22.23 -20.47 12.73
CA GLY A 136 21.24 -21.03 13.65
C GLY A 136 21.32 -22.55 13.70
N ALA A 137 21.38 -23.21 12.53
CA ALA A 137 21.55 -24.65 12.42
C ALA A 137 22.83 -25.14 13.09
N ALA A 138 23.97 -24.52 12.80
CA ALA A 138 25.25 -24.92 13.38
C ALA A 138 25.28 -24.76 14.90
N VAL A 139 24.93 -23.57 15.41
CA VAL A 139 24.99 -23.26 16.85
C VAL A 139 23.94 -24.04 17.62
N CYS A 140 22.70 -24.10 17.14
CA CYS A 140 21.62 -24.81 17.85
C CYS A 140 21.81 -26.32 17.79
N THR A 141 22.43 -26.88 16.75
CA THR A 141 22.79 -28.31 16.74
C THR A 141 23.80 -28.64 17.82
N LEU A 142 24.80 -27.77 18.03
CA LEU A 142 25.74 -27.93 19.14
C LEU A 142 25.03 -27.79 20.49
N LEU A 143 24.15 -26.80 20.64
CA LEU A 143 23.36 -26.60 21.85
C LEU A 143 22.45 -27.79 22.16
N TRP A 144 21.79 -28.33 21.14
CA TRP A 144 20.96 -29.52 21.26
C TRP A 144 21.81 -30.70 21.75
N ARG A 145 23.01 -30.91 21.18
CA ARG A 145 23.91 -31.98 21.62
C ARG A 145 24.35 -31.81 23.08
N VAL A 146 24.71 -30.60 23.48
CA VAL A 146 25.17 -30.30 24.85
C VAL A 146 24.03 -30.41 25.86
N SER A 147 22.82 -29.98 25.51
CA SER A 147 21.63 -30.06 26.36
C SER A 147 21.19 -31.49 26.72
N ARG A 148 21.77 -32.52 26.09
CA ARG A 148 21.57 -33.93 26.50
C ARG A 148 22.11 -34.21 27.91
N GLN A 149 23.00 -33.36 28.41
CA GLN A 149 23.54 -33.44 29.76
C GLN A 149 22.69 -32.60 30.72
N GLN A 150 22.19 -33.23 31.78
CA GLN A 150 21.33 -32.58 32.78
C GLN A 150 21.97 -31.35 33.42
N GLU A 151 23.28 -31.40 33.72
CA GLU A 151 24.05 -30.27 34.27
C GLU A 151 24.13 -29.08 33.31
N SER A 152 24.23 -29.35 32.00
CA SER A 152 24.18 -28.30 30.98
C SER A 152 22.81 -27.63 30.94
N VAL A 153 21.72 -28.40 31.07
CA VAL A 153 20.37 -27.82 31.18
C VAL A 153 20.26 -26.91 32.41
N THR A 154 20.82 -27.31 33.56
CA THR A 154 20.87 -26.45 34.77
C THR A 154 21.58 -25.14 34.49
N SER A 155 22.72 -25.23 33.82
CA SER A 155 23.55 -24.06 33.50
C SER A 155 22.85 -23.11 32.52
N LEU A 156 22.16 -23.66 31.51
CA LEU A 156 21.39 -22.89 30.54
C LEU A 156 20.23 -22.14 31.21
N LEU A 157 19.48 -22.81 32.08
CA LEU A 157 18.34 -22.23 32.80
C LEU A 157 18.76 -21.19 33.85
N GLY A 158 19.95 -21.34 34.45
CA GLY A 158 20.52 -20.36 35.37
C GLY A 158 21.05 -19.09 34.70
N GLY A 159 21.16 -19.08 33.36
CA GLY A 159 21.62 -17.93 32.58
C GLY A 159 20.53 -16.88 32.34
N ASN A 160 20.95 -15.64 32.06
CA ASN A 160 20.04 -14.52 31.79
C ASN A 160 19.42 -14.53 30.37
N LYS A 161 19.76 -15.52 29.54
CA LYS A 161 19.28 -15.66 28.15
C LYS A 161 18.25 -16.77 27.95
N ALA A 162 17.91 -17.53 29.00
CA ALA A 162 16.97 -18.64 28.88
C ALA A 162 15.59 -18.21 28.35
N GLU A 163 15.00 -17.16 28.90
CA GLU A 163 13.67 -16.68 28.47
C GLU A 163 13.69 -16.12 27.04
N GLU A 164 14.74 -15.39 26.67
CA GLU A 164 14.93 -14.89 25.30
C GLU A 164 15.08 -16.04 24.30
N PHE A 165 15.81 -17.10 24.68
CA PHE A 165 15.91 -18.31 23.87
C PHE A 165 14.56 -18.99 23.65
N LEU A 166 13.69 -19.05 24.67
CA LEU A 166 12.33 -19.61 24.52
C LEU A 166 11.49 -18.77 23.55
N GLN A 167 11.57 -17.44 23.64
CA GLN A 167 10.86 -16.52 22.74
C GLN A 167 11.34 -16.64 21.29
N ILE A 168 12.66 -16.71 21.07
CA ILE A 168 13.23 -16.94 19.75
C ILE A 168 12.75 -18.28 19.21
N THR A 169 12.82 -19.34 20.02
CA THR A 169 12.39 -20.69 19.62
C THR A 169 10.92 -20.72 19.20
N SER A 170 10.05 -20.10 20.00
CA SER A 170 8.61 -20.00 19.72
C SER A 170 8.35 -19.31 18.37
N ARG A 171 8.91 -18.10 18.18
CA ARG A 171 8.73 -17.33 16.94
C ARG A 171 9.33 -18.02 15.72
N THR A 172 10.50 -18.64 15.86
CA THR A 172 11.16 -19.35 14.76
C THR A 172 10.35 -20.57 14.32
N ILE A 173 9.76 -21.30 15.27
CA ILE A 173 8.90 -22.44 14.96
C ILE A 173 7.60 -21.98 14.31
N GLU A 174 6.92 -20.97 14.85
CA GLU A 174 5.70 -20.41 14.24
C GLU A 174 5.97 -19.92 12.82
N SER A 175 6.98 -19.08 12.65
CA SER A 175 7.35 -18.53 11.35
C SER A 175 7.71 -19.62 10.34
N TYR A 176 8.38 -20.69 10.77
CA TYR A 176 8.71 -21.80 9.89
C TYR A 176 7.46 -22.51 9.38
N PHE A 177 6.50 -22.83 10.26
CA PHE A 177 5.26 -23.51 9.87
C PHE A 177 4.28 -22.61 9.12
N GLU A 178 4.32 -21.29 9.31
CA GLU A 178 3.52 -20.32 8.53
C GLU A 178 4.02 -20.15 7.10
N THR A 179 5.32 -20.21 6.87
CA THR A 179 5.94 -20.02 5.54
C THR A 179 6.25 -21.34 4.83
N TYR A 180 6.10 -22.47 5.52
CA TYR A 180 6.33 -23.80 4.95
C TYR A 180 5.36 -24.07 3.81
N ASN A 181 5.90 -24.23 2.59
CA ASN A 181 5.15 -24.68 1.44
C ASN A 181 5.22 -26.21 1.34
N GLU A 182 4.06 -26.88 1.32
CA GLU A 182 3.95 -28.34 1.36
C GLU A 182 4.58 -29.06 0.16
N GLU A 183 4.77 -28.34 -0.95
CA GLU A 183 5.38 -28.81 -2.19
C GLU A 183 6.91 -28.96 -2.10
N ASP A 184 7.56 -28.29 -1.14
CA ASP A 184 9.01 -28.33 -0.99
C ASP A 184 9.42 -29.36 0.10
N GLU A 185 10.09 -30.44 -0.31
CA GLU A 185 10.78 -31.34 0.62
C GLU A 185 12.04 -30.67 1.18
N LYS A 186 11.87 -29.86 2.23
CA LYS A 186 12.94 -29.07 2.88
C LYS A 186 13.62 -29.77 4.08
N GLU A 187 13.44 -31.06 4.31
CA GLU A 187 14.01 -31.74 5.50
C GLU A 187 15.55 -31.76 5.55
N THR A 188 16.23 -31.35 4.48
CA THR A 188 17.67 -31.19 4.40
C THR A 188 18.13 -29.73 4.44
N SER A 189 17.23 -28.76 4.49
CA SER A 189 17.59 -27.34 4.51
C SER A 189 18.20 -26.94 5.86
N GLU A 190 19.08 -25.94 5.84
CA GLU A 190 19.62 -25.33 7.07
C GLU A 190 18.50 -24.77 7.95
N GLU A 191 17.46 -24.20 7.36
CA GLU A 191 16.28 -23.73 8.09
C GLU A 191 15.58 -24.86 8.85
N PHE A 192 15.37 -26.01 8.21
CA PHE A 192 14.79 -27.18 8.89
C PHE A 192 15.72 -27.68 10.00
N GLN A 193 17.03 -27.78 9.76
CA GLN A 193 17.99 -28.20 10.78
C GLN A 193 18.03 -27.23 11.97
N PHE A 194 17.93 -25.94 11.72
CA PHE A 194 17.84 -24.91 12.74
C PHE A 194 16.60 -25.10 13.62
N VAL A 195 15.41 -25.19 13.01
CA VAL A 195 14.14 -25.37 13.73
C VAL A 195 14.12 -26.70 14.49
N LEU A 196 14.61 -27.78 13.86
CA LEU A 196 14.73 -29.09 14.48
C LEU A 196 15.63 -29.05 15.71
N ALA A 197 16.78 -28.38 15.62
CA ALA A 197 17.73 -28.30 16.73
C ALA A 197 17.23 -27.43 17.89
N LEU A 198 16.51 -26.35 17.61
CA LEU A 198 15.81 -25.58 18.65
C LEU A 198 14.79 -26.46 19.38
N THR A 199 13.91 -27.13 18.62
CA THR A 199 12.88 -28.03 19.16
C THR A 199 13.50 -29.16 20.00
N GLY A 200 14.60 -29.74 19.51
CA GLY A 200 15.34 -30.78 20.20
C GLY A 200 15.98 -30.29 21.50
N THR A 201 16.47 -29.06 21.53
CA THR A 201 16.98 -28.43 22.76
C THR A 201 15.87 -28.30 23.79
N ILE A 202 14.70 -27.81 23.40
CA ILE A 202 13.52 -27.71 24.29
C ILE A 202 13.08 -29.09 24.79
N THR A 203 13.12 -30.11 23.92
CA THR A 203 12.79 -31.49 24.29
C THR A 203 13.70 -32.01 25.41
N ASN A 204 15.00 -31.77 25.29
CA ASN A 204 15.97 -32.12 26.34
C ASN A 204 15.76 -31.28 27.62
N MET A 205 15.43 -29.99 27.48
CA MET A 205 15.07 -29.14 28.63
C MET A 205 13.84 -29.68 29.35
N ALA A 206 12.82 -30.15 28.63
CA ALA A 206 11.63 -30.75 29.23
C ALA A 206 11.91 -32.10 29.90
N ALA A 207 12.92 -32.86 29.46
CA ALA A 207 13.32 -34.10 30.13
C ALA A 207 13.84 -33.86 31.56
N ALA A 208 14.41 -32.68 31.82
CA ALA A 208 14.87 -32.23 33.13
C ALA A 208 13.73 -31.75 34.04
N ALA A 209 13.70 -32.16 35.32
CA ALA A 209 12.68 -31.71 36.28
C ALA A 209 12.59 -30.17 36.40
N GLN A 210 13.73 -29.53 36.72
CA GLN A 210 13.84 -28.06 36.77
C GLN A 210 13.48 -27.38 35.43
N GLY A 211 13.65 -28.06 34.30
CA GLY A 211 13.33 -27.52 32.99
C GLY A 211 11.83 -27.52 32.74
N ARG A 212 11.11 -28.58 33.15
CA ARG A 212 9.65 -28.59 33.18
C ARG A 212 9.09 -27.46 34.05
N ASP A 213 9.63 -27.33 35.26
CA ASP A 213 9.22 -26.27 36.19
C ASP A 213 9.44 -24.89 35.57
N PHE A 214 10.59 -24.67 34.91
CA PHE A 214 10.89 -23.42 34.22
C PHE A 214 9.92 -23.14 33.06
N LEU A 215 9.70 -24.12 32.17
CA LEU A 215 8.83 -23.96 30.99
C LEU A 215 7.38 -23.60 31.39
N VAL A 216 6.89 -24.15 32.49
CA VAL A 216 5.50 -23.93 32.94
C VAL A 216 5.36 -22.68 33.83
N SER A 217 6.40 -22.31 34.56
CA SER A 217 6.37 -21.14 35.47
C SER A 217 6.59 -19.81 34.75
N LYS A 218 7.28 -19.80 33.61
CA LYS A 218 7.60 -18.60 32.84
C LYS A 218 6.61 -18.35 31.72
N ASP A 219 6.24 -17.08 31.52
CA ASP A 219 5.35 -16.68 30.43
C ASP A 219 5.96 -17.03 29.06
N SER A 220 7.28 -16.85 28.90
CA SER A 220 8.00 -17.24 27.69
C SER A 220 7.92 -18.74 27.38
N GLY A 221 7.93 -19.60 28.40
CA GLY A 221 7.75 -21.04 28.23
C GLY A 221 6.31 -21.44 27.94
N ARG A 222 5.34 -20.75 28.55
CA ARG A 222 3.91 -20.93 28.25
C ARG A 222 3.55 -20.56 26.82
N VAL A 223 4.09 -19.46 26.31
CA VAL A 223 3.95 -19.06 24.91
C VAL A 223 4.54 -20.14 24.00
N LEU A 224 5.72 -20.67 24.32
CA LEU A 224 6.32 -21.76 23.54
C LEU A 224 5.47 -23.05 23.53
N ILE A 225 4.89 -23.43 24.68
CA ILE A 225 3.97 -24.58 24.76
C ILE A 225 2.75 -24.34 23.87
N ASP A 226 2.22 -23.12 23.84
CA ASP A 226 1.08 -22.76 22.99
C ASP A 226 1.45 -22.83 21.51
N SER A 227 2.65 -22.36 21.13
CA SER A 227 3.19 -22.51 19.77
C SER A 227 3.29 -23.99 19.37
N PHE A 228 3.80 -24.85 20.25
CA PHE A 228 3.91 -26.29 20.02
C PHE A 228 2.55 -26.94 19.75
N ILE A 229 1.54 -26.62 20.56
CA ILE A 229 0.18 -27.15 20.38
C ILE A 229 -0.45 -26.64 19.09
N THR A 230 -0.24 -25.36 18.76
CA THR A 230 -0.74 -24.73 17.53
C THR A 230 -0.15 -25.41 16.30
N VAL A 231 1.17 -25.60 16.28
CA VAL A 231 1.89 -26.28 15.19
C VAL A 231 1.37 -27.70 14.98
N LEU A 232 1.11 -28.45 16.05
CA LEU A 232 0.53 -29.80 15.93
C LEU A 232 -0.86 -29.80 15.27
N GLY A 233 -1.66 -28.75 15.49
CA GLY A 233 -3.01 -28.63 14.92
C GLY A 233 -3.05 -28.20 13.46
N VAL A 234 -2.07 -27.39 13.01
CA VAL A 234 -2.03 -26.90 11.62
C VAL A 234 -1.19 -27.77 10.67
N SER A 235 -0.37 -28.68 11.20
CA SER A 235 0.53 -29.51 10.39
C SER A 235 -0.21 -30.60 9.60
N ALA A 236 0.03 -30.67 8.29
CA ALA A 236 -0.43 -31.76 7.45
C ALA A 236 0.23 -33.12 7.78
N ALA A 237 -0.49 -34.20 7.49
CA ALA A 237 -0.01 -35.55 7.75
C ALA A 237 1.22 -35.91 6.92
N GLY A 238 2.19 -36.61 7.52
CA GLY A 238 3.43 -37.01 6.88
C GLY A 238 4.45 -35.87 6.66
N LYS A 239 4.16 -34.64 7.09
CA LYS A 239 5.07 -33.48 6.97
C LYS A 239 5.70 -33.13 8.31
N ASN A 240 6.95 -32.66 8.25
CA ASN A 240 7.75 -32.24 9.41
C ASN A 240 7.73 -33.24 10.57
N VAL A 241 7.72 -34.54 10.24
CA VAL A 241 7.50 -35.64 11.19
C VAL A 241 8.51 -35.57 12.33
N LYS A 242 9.79 -35.30 12.03
CA LYS A 242 10.85 -35.21 13.04
C LYS A 242 10.64 -34.08 14.05
N ILE A 243 10.27 -32.89 13.57
CA ILE A 243 10.01 -31.72 14.45
C ILE A 243 8.78 -32.01 15.32
N ARG A 244 7.69 -32.51 14.72
CA ARG A 244 6.46 -32.83 15.44
C ARG A 244 6.67 -33.94 16.47
N ASN A 245 7.53 -34.90 16.17
CA ASN A 245 7.89 -35.95 17.11
C ASN A 245 8.59 -35.38 18.35
N LEU A 246 9.57 -34.48 18.15
CA LEU A 246 10.23 -33.77 19.25
C LEU A 246 9.25 -32.90 20.05
N ILE A 247 8.33 -32.20 19.38
CA ILE A 247 7.29 -31.42 20.05
C ILE A 247 6.44 -32.32 20.96
N LEU A 248 5.96 -33.47 20.47
CA LEU A 248 5.16 -34.41 21.27
C LEU A 248 5.96 -34.97 22.44
N MET A 249 7.24 -35.30 22.24
CA MET A 249 8.12 -35.73 23.33
C MET A 249 8.31 -34.63 24.38
N ALA A 250 8.47 -33.37 23.96
CA ALA A 250 8.60 -32.24 24.86
C ALA A 250 7.32 -32.02 25.68
N LEU A 251 6.15 -32.06 25.03
CA LEU A 251 4.86 -31.91 25.69
C LEU A 251 4.56 -33.07 26.65
N TYR A 252 4.86 -34.32 26.25
CA TYR A 252 4.79 -35.48 27.14
C TYR A 252 5.71 -35.32 28.34
N ASN A 253 6.96 -34.89 28.12
CA ASN A 253 7.86 -34.64 29.23
C ASN A 253 7.28 -33.59 30.18
N ILE A 254 6.78 -32.46 29.67
CA ILE A 254 6.14 -31.40 30.47
C ILE A 254 4.94 -31.94 31.26
N SER A 255 4.12 -32.82 30.69
CA SER A 255 2.94 -33.39 31.35
C SER A 255 3.28 -34.32 32.52
N ILE A 256 4.52 -34.79 32.65
CA ILE A 256 4.98 -35.53 33.86
C ILE A 256 4.85 -34.66 35.13
N ASN A 257 4.92 -33.32 35.02
CA ASN A 257 4.64 -32.43 36.14
C ASN A 257 3.16 -32.05 36.15
N LEU A 258 2.48 -32.19 37.30
CA LEU A 258 1.09 -31.80 37.51
C LEU A 258 0.78 -30.37 37.01
N SER A 259 1.64 -29.39 37.29
CA SER A 259 1.43 -28.01 36.84
C SER A 259 1.50 -27.88 35.31
N GLY A 260 2.39 -28.63 34.66
CA GLY A 260 2.51 -28.69 33.20
C GLY A 260 1.33 -29.38 32.57
N LEU A 261 0.90 -30.50 33.14
CA LEU A 261 -0.29 -31.23 32.71
C LEU A 261 -1.54 -30.35 32.80
N GLN A 262 -1.77 -29.70 33.95
CA GLN A 262 -2.89 -28.78 34.15
C GLN A 262 -2.86 -27.58 33.19
N TYR A 263 -1.69 -27.18 32.72
CA TYR A 263 -1.57 -26.14 31.71
C TYR A 263 -1.94 -26.68 30.32
N ILE A 264 -1.38 -27.82 29.91
CA ILE A 264 -1.62 -28.44 28.59
C ILE A 264 -3.09 -28.82 28.41
N ILE A 265 -3.71 -29.43 29.41
CA ILE A 265 -5.08 -29.96 29.30
C ILE A 265 -6.14 -28.87 29.09
N LYS A 266 -5.87 -27.64 29.56
CA LYS A 266 -6.75 -26.48 29.38
C LYS A 266 -6.70 -25.90 27.97
N LYS A 267 -5.77 -26.36 27.13
CA LYS A 267 -5.59 -25.84 25.77
C LYS A 267 -6.61 -26.48 24.85
N GLN A 268 -7.43 -25.63 24.23
CA GLN A 268 -8.46 -26.07 23.30
C GLN A 268 -7.83 -26.84 22.13
N GLY A 269 -8.48 -27.93 21.73
CA GLY A 269 -8.06 -28.73 20.58
C GLY A 269 -6.92 -29.71 20.84
N ILE A 270 -6.26 -29.72 22.00
CA ILE A 270 -5.13 -30.65 22.25
C ILE A 270 -5.53 -32.11 22.06
N LEU A 271 -6.66 -32.54 22.63
CA LEU A 271 -7.13 -33.92 22.50
C LEU A 271 -7.52 -34.27 21.06
N ALA A 272 -8.17 -33.36 20.34
CA ALA A 272 -8.50 -33.54 18.94
C ALA A 272 -7.24 -33.68 18.08
N ASN A 273 -6.23 -32.84 18.31
CA ASN A 273 -4.94 -32.91 17.62
C ASN A 273 -4.25 -34.25 17.88
N LEU A 274 -4.24 -34.74 19.13
CA LEU A 274 -3.64 -36.04 19.47
C LEU A 274 -4.38 -37.19 18.77
N MET A 275 -5.72 -37.19 18.80
CA MET A 275 -6.52 -38.20 18.10
C MET A 275 -6.28 -38.19 16.59
N GLN A 276 -6.18 -37.00 15.99
CA GLN A 276 -5.85 -36.84 14.58
C GLN A 276 -4.46 -37.37 14.25
N VAL A 277 -3.45 -37.10 15.08
CA VAL A 277 -2.10 -37.63 14.89
C VAL A 277 -2.08 -39.16 15.00
N ILE A 278 -2.71 -39.74 16.03
CA ILE A 278 -2.75 -41.19 16.25
C ILE A 278 -3.46 -41.91 15.09
N GLY A 279 -4.50 -41.31 14.52
CA GLY A 279 -5.32 -41.92 13.47
C GLY A 279 -4.86 -41.62 12.04
N GLY A 280 -4.26 -40.46 11.80
CA GLY A 280 -3.95 -39.95 10.46
C GLY A 280 -2.50 -40.10 10.02
N GLU A 281 -1.55 -40.27 10.96
CA GLU A 281 -0.14 -40.40 10.60
C GLU A 281 0.25 -41.83 10.23
N SER A 282 1.25 -41.95 9.36
CA SER A 282 1.87 -43.23 9.01
C SER A 282 3.06 -43.57 9.92
N ASP A 283 3.77 -42.56 10.42
CA ASP A 283 4.95 -42.74 11.27
C ASP A 283 4.59 -43.33 12.63
N SER A 284 5.19 -44.48 12.96
CA SER A 284 4.84 -45.23 14.18
C SER A 284 5.28 -44.53 15.46
N GLU A 285 6.40 -43.81 15.43
CA GLU A 285 6.96 -43.17 16.62
C GLU A 285 6.16 -41.91 16.97
N LEU A 286 5.81 -41.11 15.96
CA LEU A 286 4.97 -39.93 16.10
C LEU A 286 3.60 -40.29 16.70
N ARG A 287 2.97 -41.36 16.19
CA ARG A 287 1.70 -41.89 16.73
C ARG A 287 1.84 -42.36 18.17
N LEU A 288 2.93 -43.06 18.49
CA LEU A 288 3.20 -43.55 19.85
C LEU A 288 3.40 -42.39 20.82
N ASN A 289 4.15 -41.36 20.46
CA ASN A 289 4.37 -40.20 21.33
C ASN A 289 3.09 -39.38 21.53
N ALA A 290 2.22 -39.29 20.51
CA ALA A 290 0.88 -38.73 20.69
C ALA A 290 0.02 -39.57 21.65
N ALA A 291 0.06 -40.91 21.54
CA ALA A 291 -0.66 -41.81 22.44
C ALA A 291 -0.16 -41.74 23.89
N ARG A 292 1.16 -41.61 24.10
CA ARG A 292 1.76 -41.44 25.44
C ARG A 292 1.35 -40.12 26.10
N LEU A 293 1.32 -39.02 25.33
CA LEU A 293 0.81 -37.75 25.84
C LEU A 293 -0.69 -37.85 26.16
N LEU A 294 -1.48 -38.49 25.30
CA LEU A 294 -2.90 -38.74 25.57
C LEU A 294 -3.08 -39.54 26.86
N GLN A 295 -2.31 -40.61 27.05
CA GLN A 295 -2.32 -41.40 28.28
C GLN A 295 -1.97 -40.57 29.50
N SER A 296 -0.87 -39.80 29.45
CA SER A 296 -0.48 -38.91 30.56
C SER A 296 -1.58 -37.92 30.92
N ILE A 297 -2.37 -37.46 29.94
CA ILE A 297 -3.51 -36.57 30.18
C ILE A 297 -4.66 -37.33 30.83
N VAL A 298 -4.98 -38.52 30.33
CA VAL A 298 -6.10 -39.35 30.78
C VAL A 298 -5.88 -39.93 32.17
N MET A 299 -4.63 -40.22 32.58
CA MET A 299 -4.32 -40.82 33.88
C MET A 299 -4.58 -39.93 35.11
N GLU A 300 -4.87 -38.64 34.94
CA GLU A 300 -5.07 -37.69 36.04
C GLU A 300 -6.52 -37.17 36.10
N PRO A 301 -7.45 -37.92 36.74
CA PRO A 301 -8.89 -37.68 36.74
C PRO A 301 -9.28 -36.26 37.13
N ASN A 302 -8.62 -35.77 38.18
CA ASN A 302 -8.94 -34.50 38.83
C ASN A 302 -8.61 -33.29 37.95
N SER A 303 -7.90 -33.50 36.85
CA SER A 303 -7.47 -32.44 35.93
C SER A 303 -8.36 -32.35 34.69
N LEU A 304 -9.24 -33.33 34.44
CA LEU A 304 -10.09 -33.45 33.25
C LEU A 304 -11.51 -32.93 33.52
N PRO A 305 -11.94 -31.81 32.91
CA PRO A 305 -13.35 -31.45 32.87
C PRO A 305 -14.16 -32.52 32.11
N SER A 306 -15.38 -32.84 32.55
CA SER A 306 -16.27 -33.80 31.87
C SER A 306 -16.45 -33.48 30.38
N ASP A 307 -16.66 -32.21 30.04
CA ASP A 307 -16.80 -31.73 28.65
C ASP A 307 -15.56 -32.00 27.78
N THR A 308 -14.38 -32.14 28.41
CA THR A 308 -13.10 -32.40 27.73
C THR A 308 -12.95 -33.89 27.43
N LEU A 309 -13.45 -34.78 28.30
CA LEU A 309 -13.50 -36.22 28.07
C LEU A 309 -14.42 -36.59 26.90
N ASP A 310 -15.55 -35.88 26.77
CA ASP A 310 -16.51 -36.10 25.68
C ASP A 310 -15.92 -35.82 24.29
N SER A 311 -14.82 -35.07 24.21
CA SER A 311 -14.10 -34.84 22.95
C SER A 311 -13.38 -36.08 22.42
N ILE A 312 -13.15 -37.09 23.26
CA ILE A 312 -12.50 -38.35 22.89
C ILE A 312 -13.57 -39.36 22.48
N SER A 313 -13.65 -39.63 21.17
CA SER A 313 -14.57 -40.66 20.66
C SER A 313 -14.08 -42.07 21.02
N LEU A 314 -14.69 -42.69 22.04
CA LEU A 314 -14.41 -44.07 22.46
C LEU A 314 -14.48 -45.08 21.29
N PRO A 315 -15.47 -45.05 20.38
CA PRO A 315 -15.50 -45.97 19.24
C PRO A 315 -14.29 -45.83 18.31
N VAL A 316 -13.85 -44.59 18.06
CA VAL A 316 -12.66 -44.32 17.23
C VAL A 316 -11.41 -44.85 17.92
N LEU A 317 -11.24 -44.56 19.21
CA LEU A 317 -10.09 -45.01 19.98
C LEU A 317 -10.02 -46.55 20.06
N GLN A 318 -11.16 -47.22 20.25
CA GLN A 318 -11.25 -48.69 20.19
C GLN A 318 -10.82 -49.25 18.84
N ASN A 319 -11.22 -48.61 17.74
CA ASN A 319 -10.81 -49.03 16.40
C ASN A 319 -9.31 -48.82 16.18
N LEU A 320 -8.76 -47.70 16.65
CA LEU A 320 -7.33 -47.43 16.61
C LEU A 320 -6.54 -48.45 17.43
N ALA A 321 -6.98 -48.78 18.65
CA ALA A 321 -6.37 -49.80 19.48
C ALA A 321 -6.39 -51.19 18.81
N ARG A 322 -7.49 -51.58 18.17
CA ARG A 322 -7.58 -52.86 17.44
C ARG A 322 -6.64 -52.95 16.23
N THR A 323 -6.42 -51.85 15.53
CA THR A 323 -5.62 -51.81 14.30
C THR A 323 -4.13 -51.56 14.57
N ALA A 324 -3.80 -50.94 15.71
CA ALA A 324 -2.43 -50.72 16.15
C ALA A 324 -1.68 -52.03 16.46
N LYS A 325 -0.35 -51.94 16.48
CA LYS A 325 0.56 -53.06 16.78
C LYS A 325 1.62 -52.62 17.78
N GLY A 326 2.14 -53.59 18.54
CA GLY A 326 3.22 -53.37 19.51
C GLY A 326 2.84 -52.36 20.59
N GLU A 327 3.81 -51.56 21.01
CA GLU A 327 3.68 -50.62 22.13
C GLU A 327 2.56 -49.59 21.95
N LEU A 328 2.29 -49.15 20.72
CA LEU A 328 1.17 -48.24 20.44
C LEU A 328 -0.17 -48.88 20.81
N ARG A 329 -0.36 -50.16 20.49
CA ARG A 329 -1.58 -50.87 20.86
C ARG A 329 -1.74 -50.93 22.36
N ASP A 330 -0.67 -51.29 23.06
CA ASP A 330 -0.70 -51.50 24.50
C ASP A 330 -1.01 -50.16 25.21
N THR A 331 -0.36 -49.07 24.78
CA THR A 331 -0.65 -47.70 25.25
C THR A 331 -2.11 -47.31 25.03
N LEU A 332 -2.68 -47.57 23.85
CA LEU A 332 -4.09 -47.23 23.57
C LEU A 332 -5.09 -48.06 24.38
N HIS A 333 -4.74 -49.30 24.74
CA HIS A 333 -5.58 -50.11 25.64
C HIS A 333 -5.54 -49.58 27.08
N GLU A 334 -4.38 -49.09 27.54
CA GLU A 334 -4.26 -48.42 28.84
C GLU A 334 -5.12 -47.15 28.87
N VAL A 335 -5.03 -46.30 27.84
CA VAL A 335 -5.91 -45.11 27.69
C VAL A 335 -7.39 -45.50 27.75
N LEU A 336 -7.80 -46.56 27.06
CA LEU A 336 -9.19 -47.04 27.07
C LEU A 336 -9.61 -47.52 28.47
N SER A 337 -8.73 -48.22 29.19
CA SER A 337 -8.99 -48.68 30.55
C SER A 337 -9.20 -47.50 31.50
N ASP A 338 -8.33 -46.48 31.41
CA ASP A 338 -8.42 -45.28 32.24
C ASP A 338 -9.67 -44.44 31.92
N LEU A 339 -10.06 -44.33 30.64
CA LEU A 339 -11.31 -43.65 30.28
C LEU A 339 -12.56 -44.41 30.78
N GLN A 340 -12.51 -45.74 30.75
CA GLN A 340 -13.62 -46.58 31.22
C GLN A 340 -13.79 -46.52 32.74
N SER A 341 -12.70 -46.39 33.51
CA SER A 341 -12.78 -46.28 34.96
C SER A 341 -13.61 -45.05 35.39
N TYR A 342 -13.48 -43.93 34.67
CA TYR A 342 -14.30 -42.73 34.89
C TYR A 342 -15.80 -42.95 34.71
N HIS A 343 -16.20 -43.80 33.76
CA HIS A 343 -17.62 -44.07 33.51
C HIS A 343 -18.22 -45.02 34.57
N THR A 344 -17.39 -45.71 35.34
CA THR A 344 -17.81 -46.60 36.44
C THR A 344 -17.83 -45.92 37.82
N GLU A 345 -17.13 -44.80 38.02
CA GLU A 345 -17.11 -44.08 39.30
C GLU A 345 -18.28 -43.09 39.47
N ASP A 346 -19.07 -42.84 38.43
CA ASP A 346 -20.26 -41.96 38.45
C ASP A 346 -21.58 -42.67 38.87
N TYR A 347 -21.51 -43.87 39.49
CA TYR A 347 -22.68 -44.63 39.99
C TYR A 347 -22.66 -44.90 41.50
#